data_AF-A0A315TBY6-F1
#
_entry.id   AF-A0A315TBY6-F1
#
_cell.length_a   1.000
_cell.length_b   1.000
_cell.length_c   1.000
_cell.angle_alpha   90.00
_cell.angle_beta   90.00
_cell.angle_gamma   90.00
#
_symmetry.space_group_name_H-M   'P 1'
#
loop_
_entity.id
_entity.type
_entity.pdbx_description
1 polymer ?
#
loop_
_entity_poly.entity_id
_entity_poly.type
_entity_poly.pdbx_seq_one_letter_code
_entity_poly.pdbx_strand_id
1 'polypeptide(L)'
;MRQFKWAFSSRQIFEWQKITRPEALTDIQRAARFFYLQHHAFGGKVTGQTFGTTTTGPAINLLRIEKSLSAAWQRLAGTYVENLSWLACAELYDQAHTFFYMAPLTGRPPAMVSTSPSRSISAWPTSYAGARVR
;
A
#
# COMPACT_ATOMS: atom_id res chain seq x y z
N MET A 1 -6.55 9.88 -15.91
CA MET A 1 -7.94 9.47 -15.60
C MET A 1 -8.84 10.69 -15.83
N ARG A 2 -9.65 10.72 -16.90
CA ARG A 2 -10.39 11.93 -17.32
C ARG A 2 -11.55 12.34 -16.39
N GLN A 3 -11.99 11.44 -15.51
CA GLN A 3 -13.13 11.61 -14.61
C GLN A 3 -12.94 12.63 -13.47
N PHE A 4 -11.70 12.99 -13.13
CA PHE A 4 -11.41 13.90 -12.01
C PHE A 4 -11.21 15.36 -12.43
N LYS A 5 -11.16 15.65 -13.73
CA LYS A 5 -10.82 16.99 -14.25
C LYS A 5 -11.83 18.08 -13.83
N TRP A 6 -13.08 17.71 -13.56
CA TRP A 6 -14.18 18.61 -13.20
C TRP A 6 -14.98 18.16 -11.97
N ALA A 7 -14.53 17.10 -11.29
CA ALA A 7 -15.24 16.63 -10.11
C ALA A 7 -15.00 17.61 -8.96
N PHE A 8 -16.07 18.05 -8.30
CA PHE A 8 -15.95 18.81 -7.06
C PHE A 8 -15.91 17.84 -5.88
N SER A 9 -15.03 18.07 -4.91
CA SER A 9 -15.02 17.30 -3.67
C SER A 9 -16.12 17.80 -2.73
N SER A 10 -17.09 16.94 -2.40
CA SER A 10 -18.19 17.25 -1.48
C SER A 10 -18.44 16.10 -0.50
N ARG A 11 -18.96 16.42 0.69
CA ARG A 11 -19.44 15.44 1.67
C ARG A 11 -20.53 14.55 1.09
N GLN A 12 -21.43 15.12 0.31
CA GLN A 12 -22.51 14.36 -0.31
C GLN A 12 -21.99 13.36 -1.34
N ILE A 13 -21.00 13.76 -2.16
CA ILE A 13 -20.33 12.87 -3.10
C ILE A 13 -19.59 11.76 -2.36
N PHE A 14 -18.96 12.07 -1.22
CA PHE A 14 -18.31 11.06 -0.39
C PHE A 14 -19.29 10.00 0.15
N GLU A 15 -20.45 10.42 0.67
CA GLU A 15 -21.48 9.47 1.12
C GLU A 15 -22.07 8.66 -0.04
N TRP A 16 -22.29 9.28 -1.21
CA TRP A 16 -22.69 8.54 -2.41
C TRP A 16 -21.68 7.49 -2.80
N GLN A 17 -20.39 7.83 -2.82
CA GLN A 17 -19.33 6.86 -3.12
C GLN A 17 -19.30 5.73 -2.09
N LYS A 18 -19.60 5.98 -0.80
CA LYS A 18 -19.71 4.91 0.21
C LYS A 18 -20.86 3.95 -0.09
N ILE A 19 -22.02 4.46 -0.50
CA ILE A 19 -23.23 3.66 -0.77
C ILE A 19 -23.13 2.88 -2.08
N THR A 20 -22.38 3.38 -3.08
CA THR A 20 -22.22 2.72 -4.38
C THR A 20 -21.70 1.29 -4.24
N ARG A 21 -22.45 0.33 -4.79
CA ARG A 21 -22.09 -1.09 -4.80
C ARG A 21 -20.90 -1.33 -5.74
N PRO A 22 -19.81 -1.96 -5.26
CA PRO A 22 -18.62 -2.17 -6.08
C PRO A 22 -18.82 -3.20 -7.20
N GLU A 23 -19.78 -4.12 -7.07
CA GLU A 23 -20.07 -5.18 -8.03
C GLU A 23 -20.53 -4.66 -9.40
N ALA A 24 -21.15 -3.48 -9.43
CA ALA A 24 -21.66 -2.87 -10.66
C ALA A 24 -20.60 -2.02 -11.40
N LEU A 25 -19.39 -1.92 -10.87
CA LEU A 25 -18.33 -1.03 -11.37
C LEU A 25 -17.20 -1.82 -12.03
N THR A 26 -16.61 -1.24 -13.07
CA THR A 26 -15.38 -1.78 -13.66
C THR A 26 -14.21 -1.66 -12.68
N ASP A 27 -13.14 -2.42 -12.89
CA ASP A 27 -11.95 -2.39 -12.02
C ASP A 27 -11.34 -0.99 -11.91
N ILE A 28 -11.29 -0.26 -13.02
CA ILE A 28 -10.78 1.11 -13.05
C ILE A 28 -11.69 2.05 -12.24
N GLN A 29 -13.01 1.85 -12.31
CA GLN A 29 -13.96 2.63 -11.52
C GLN A 29 -13.89 2.29 -10.03
N ARG A 30 -13.71 1.00 -9.69
CA ARG A 30 -13.48 0.55 -8.31
C ARG A 30 -12.20 1.14 -7.73
N ALA A 31 -11.11 1.13 -8.49
CA ALA A 31 -9.84 1.75 -8.09
C ALA A 31 -9.97 3.26 -7.91
N ALA A 32 -10.65 3.96 -8.83
CA ALA A 32 -10.91 5.38 -8.72
C ALA A 32 -11.76 5.73 -7.48
N ARG A 33 -12.79 4.94 -7.20
CA ARG A 33 -13.62 5.05 -5.99
C ARG A 33 -12.81 4.85 -4.72
N PHE A 34 -12.03 3.77 -4.65
CA PHE A 34 -11.17 3.47 -3.50
C PHE A 34 -10.18 4.62 -3.25
N PHE A 35 -9.54 5.11 -4.30
CA PHE A 35 -8.62 6.23 -4.21
C PHE A 35 -9.29 7.50 -3.67
N TYR A 36 -10.49 7.82 -4.18
CA TYR A 36 -11.27 8.98 -3.73
C TYR A 36 -11.64 8.88 -2.26
N LEU A 37 -12.16 7.73 -1.82
CA LEU A 37 -12.53 7.48 -0.44
C LEU A 37 -11.32 7.53 0.50
N GLN A 38 -10.22 6.86 0.14
CA GLN A 38 -9.01 6.78 0.94
C GLN A 38 -8.37 8.15 1.17
N HIS A 39 -8.37 9.01 0.15
CA HIS A 39 -7.81 10.36 0.28
C HIS A 39 -8.70 11.28 1.11
N HIS A 40 -10.03 11.16 1.00
CA HIS A 40 -10.97 12.00 1.75
C HIS A 40 -11.28 11.47 3.16
N ALA A 41 -10.90 10.23 3.48
CA ALA A 41 -11.12 9.64 4.79
C ALA A 41 -10.12 10.18 5.82
N PHE A 42 -10.62 10.55 7.01
CA PHE A 42 -9.75 10.95 8.12
C PHE A 42 -8.82 9.80 8.54
N GLY A 43 -7.51 10.05 8.55
CA GLY A 43 -6.50 9.07 8.92
C GLY A 43 -6.35 7.89 7.95
N GLY A 44 -6.91 7.97 6.74
CA GLY A 44 -6.78 6.91 5.73
C GLY A 44 -7.31 5.56 6.20
N LYS A 45 -8.37 5.55 7.01
CA LYS A 45 -8.96 4.29 7.50
C LYS A 45 -9.67 3.56 6.36
N VAL A 46 -9.41 2.26 6.21
CA VAL A 46 -10.11 1.42 5.22
C VAL A 46 -11.53 1.07 5.69
N THR A 47 -11.74 0.92 7.00
CA THR A 47 -13.04 0.64 7.62
C THR A 47 -13.44 1.79 8.55
N GLY A 48 -14.75 2.09 8.66
CA GLY A 48 -15.23 3.22 9.49
C GLY A 48 -14.82 4.59 8.96
N GLN A 49 -14.81 4.76 7.63
CA GLN A 49 -14.40 5.99 6.94
C GLN A 49 -15.32 7.17 7.29
N THR A 50 -14.72 8.23 7.84
CA THR A 50 -15.36 9.53 8.09
C THR A 50 -14.74 10.60 7.19
N PHE A 51 -15.55 11.57 6.75
CA PHE A 51 -15.05 12.65 5.91
C PHE A 51 -14.06 13.52 6.67
N GLY A 52 -12.80 13.52 6.22
CA GLY A 52 -11.73 14.33 6.78
C GLY A 52 -12.01 15.81 6.57
N THR A 53 -12.08 16.55 7.66
CA THR A 53 -12.16 18.01 7.64
C THR A 53 -10.89 18.55 8.26
N THR A 54 -10.15 19.36 7.51
CA THR A 54 -8.93 19.99 7.97
C THR A 54 -9.16 21.49 8.05
N THR A 55 -8.98 22.09 9.23
CA THR A 55 -9.13 23.54 9.43
C THR A 55 -7.87 24.30 8.99
N THR A 56 -6.72 23.64 8.97
CA THR A 56 -5.38 24.22 8.78
C THR A 56 -4.75 23.98 7.41
N GLY A 57 -5.45 23.36 6.46
CA GLY A 57 -4.87 22.98 5.17
C GLY A 57 -5.88 23.01 4.01
N PRO A 58 -5.38 23.16 2.77
CA PRO A 58 -6.24 23.20 1.59
C PRO A 58 -6.98 21.88 1.42
N ALA A 59 -8.22 21.96 0.92
CA ALA A 59 -8.99 20.79 0.52
C ALA A 59 -8.22 19.95 -0.52
N ILE A 60 -8.52 18.65 -0.57
CA ILE A 60 -7.87 17.72 -1.49
C ILE A 60 -8.10 18.19 -2.92
N ASN A 61 -7.01 18.61 -3.58
CA ASN A 61 -7.07 19.03 -4.96
C ASN A 61 -6.95 17.79 -5.86
N LEU A 62 -8.04 17.47 -6.56
CA LEU A 62 -8.11 16.32 -7.46
C LEU A 62 -7.13 16.43 -8.64
N LEU A 63 -6.69 17.63 -9.02
CA LEU A 63 -5.64 17.83 -10.03
C LEU A 63 -4.25 17.39 -9.52
N ARG A 64 -4.03 17.42 -8.20
CA ARG A 64 -2.75 16.98 -7.60
C ARG A 64 -2.64 15.45 -7.59
N ILE A 65 -3.76 14.73 -7.71
CA ILE A 65 -3.79 13.27 -7.81
C ILE A 65 -3.02 12.81 -9.03
N GLU A 66 -3.21 13.44 -10.19
CA GLU A 66 -2.53 13.03 -11.42
C GLU A 66 -1.01 13.14 -11.28
N LYS A 67 -0.53 14.22 -10.64
CA LYS A 67 0.90 14.39 -10.36
C LYS A 67 1.42 13.31 -9.41
N SER A 68 0.68 13.00 -8.33
CA SER A 68 1.08 11.97 -7.37
C SER A 68 1.07 10.58 -8.01
N LEU A 69 0.08 10.29 -8.85
CA LEU A 69 -0.06 9.01 -9.54
C LEU A 69 1.06 8.84 -10.57
N SER A 70 1.38 9.89 -11.33
CA SER A 70 2.50 9.89 -12.27
C SER A 70 3.84 9.64 -11.56
N ALA A 71 4.08 10.33 -10.44
CA ALA A 71 5.29 10.11 -9.63
C ALA A 71 5.36 8.70 -9.03
N ALA A 72 4.23 8.16 -8.56
CA ALA A 72 4.17 6.78 -8.06
C ALA A 72 4.43 5.77 -9.19
N TRP A 73 3.81 5.99 -10.36
CA TRP A 73 4.02 5.16 -11.54
C TRP A 73 5.48 5.16 -11.99
N GLN A 74 6.15 6.31 -12.01
CA GLN A 74 7.58 6.41 -12.32
C GLN A 74 8.46 5.63 -11.34
N ARG A 75 8.12 5.64 -10.04
CA ARG A 75 8.86 4.87 -9.02
C ARG A 75 8.64 3.37 -9.13
N LEU A 76 7.44 2.97 -9.53
CA LEU A 76 7.07 1.58 -9.75
C LEU A 76 7.41 1.10 -11.17
N ALA A 77 7.97 1.96 -12.02
CA ALA A 77 8.38 1.59 -13.36
C ALA A 77 9.51 0.57 -13.26
N GLY A 78 9.24 -0.66 -13.69
CA GLY A 78 10.17 -1.79 -13.58
C GLY A 78 9.96 -2.67 -12.34
N THR A 79 8.90 -2.44 -11.55
CA THR A 79 8.52 -3.32 -10.44
C THR A 79 7.35 -4.22 -10.84
N TYR A 80 7.44 -5.52 -10.52
CA TYR A 80 6.33 -6.46 -10.65
C TYR A 80 5.46 -6.43 -9.39
N VAL A 81 4.15 -6.31 -9.55
CA VAL A 81 3.17 -6.29 -8.45
C VAL A 81 2.35 -7.56 -8.52
N GLU A 82 2.57 -8.46 -7.56
CA GLU A 82 1.88 -9.75 -7.48
C GLU A 82 0.84 -9.75 -6.36
N ASN A 83 -0.28 -10.45 -6.60
CA ASN A 83 -1.33 -10.69 -5.61
C ASN A 83 -1.37 -12.18 -5.21
N LEU A 84 -0.23 -12.70 -4.78
CA LEU A 84 -0.09 -14.07 -4.27
C LEU A 84 0.22 -14.05 -2.77
N SER A 85 0.11 -15.21 -2.11
CA SER A 85 0.59 -15.34 -0.74
C SER A 85 2.10 -15.07 -0.70
N TRP A 86 2.58 -14.45 0.39
CA TRP A 86 3.98 -14.07 0.51
C TRP A 86 4.94 -15.25 0.32
N LEU A 87 4.54 -16.45 0.77
CA LEU A 87 5.32 -17.67 0.65
C LEU A 87 5.45 -18.10 -0.82
N ALA A 88 4.34 -18.09 -1.57
CA ALA A 88 4.36 -18.39 -2.99
C ALA A 88 5.21 -17.40 -3.79
N CYS A 89 5.15 -16.10 -3.45
CA CYS A 89 6.04 -15.10 -4.04
C CYS A 89 7.51 -15.39 -3.72
N ALA A 90 7.83 -15.74 -2.47
CA ALA A 90 9.20 -16.03 -2.06
C ALA A 90 9.77 -17.23 -2.82
N GLU A 91 9.01 -18.32 -2.93
CA GLU A 91 9.41 -19.52 -3.65
C GLU A 91 9.65 -19.27 -5.16
N LEU A 92 8.82 -18.44 -5.79
CA LEU A 92 8.96 -18.11 -7.21
C LEU A 92 10.26 -17.34 -7.52
N TYR A 93 10.68 -16.46 -6.62
CA TYR A 93 11.84 -15.59 -6.81
C TYR A 93 13.08 -16.05 -6.04
N ASP A 94 13.04 -17.19 -5.35
CA ASP A 94 14.18 -17.70 -4.57
C ASP A 94 15.33 -18.12 -5.50
N GLN A 95 16.26 -17.20 -5.69
CA GLN A 95 17.48 -17.36 -6.48
C GLN A 95 18.64 -16.81 -5.67
N ALA A 96 19.86 -17.27 -5.95
CA ALA A 96 21.06 -16.90 -5.17
C ALA A 96 21.36 -15.38 -5.13
N HIS A 97 20.76 -14.59 -6.01
CA HIS A 97 20.92 -13.15 -6.11
C HIS A 97 19.69 -12.36 -5.63
N THR A 98 18.64 -13.04 -5.15
CA THR A 98 17.40 -12.39 -4.72
C THR A 98 17.51 -11.95 -3.27
N PHE A 99 17.22 -10.67 -3.01
CA PHE A 99 17.12 -10.13 -1.66
C PHE A 99 15.65 -10.00 -1.24
N PHE A 100 15.27 -10.69 -0.16
CA PHE A 100 13.92 -10.62 0.39
C PHE A 100 13.83 -9.63 1.55
N TYR A 101 13.04 -8.59 1.36
CA TYR A 101 12.60 -7.73 2.46
C TYR A 101 11.20 -8.15 2.90
N MET A 102 11.10 -8.78 4.08
CA MET A 102 9.84 -9.26 4.63
C MET A 102 9.50 -8.53 5.92
N ALA A 103 8.32 -7.92 5.97
CA ALA A 103 7.80 -7.25 7.17
C ALA A 103 6.62 -8.07 7.73
N PRO A 104 6.87 -9.11 8.56
CA PRO A 104 5.79 -9.82 9.24
C PRO A 104 5.12 -8.88 10.25
N LEU A 105 3.78 -8.88 10.28
CA LEU A 105 2.94 -8.10 11.23
C LEU A 105 3.03 -8.58 12.69
N THR A 106 4.16 -9.14 13.08
CA THR A 106 4.49 -9.32 14.49
C THR A 106 4.95 -7.99 15.04
N GLY A 107 4.55 -7.60 16.26
CA GLY A 107 5.04 -6.40 16.96
C GLY A 107 6.55 -6.46 17.34
N ARG A 108 7.37 -7.11 16.51
CA ARG A 108 8.82 -7.26 16.58
C ARG A 108 9.47 -6.53 15.40
N PRO A 109 10.70 -6.03 15.55
CA PRO A 109 11.43 -5.38 14.45
C PRO A 109 11.61 -6.34 13.26
N PRO A 110 11.68 -5.82 12.02
CA PRO A 110 11.77 -6.63 10.81
C PRO A 110 12.98 -7.56 10.86
N ALA A 111 12.74 -8.86 10.73
CA ALA A 111 13.81 -9.85 10.63
C ALA A 111 14.34 -9.87 9.18
N MET A 112 15.64 -9.60 9.00
CA MET A 112 16.30 -9.87 7.72
C MET A 112 16.42 -11.38 7.54
N VAL A 113 15.93 -11.87 6.40
CA VAL A 113 16.03 -13.28 6.02
C VAL A 113 17.00 -13.37 4.84
N SER A 114 18.18 -13.94 5.08
CA SER A 114 19.13 -14.30 4.02
C SER A 114 18.95 -15.77 3.66
N THR A 115 18.75 -16.09 2.38
CA THR A 115 18.74 -17.48 1.93
C THR A 115 20.17 -18.02 1.89
N SER A 116 20.44 -19.02 2.72
CA SER A 116 21.69 -19.78 2.69
C SER A 116 21.64 -20.80 1.54
N PRO A 117 22.77 -21.27 0.96
CA PRO A 117 22.77 -22.21 -0.17
C PRO A 117 22.09 -23.56 0.13
N SER A 118 21.88 -23.88 1.42
CA SER A 118 21.01 -24.99 1.84
C SER A 118 19.57 -24.50 1.90
N ARG A 119 18.71 -25.04 1.02
CA ARG A 119 17.26 -24.82 0.85
C ARG A 119 16.43 -24.83 2.15
N SER A 120 16.61 -23.83 3.00
CA SER A 120 15.81 -23.59 4.19
C SER A 120 15.77 -22.09 4.45
N ILE A 121 14.58 -21.51 4.37
CA ILE A 121 14.29 -20.16 4.86
C ILE A 121 14.41 -20.23 6.39
N SER A 122 15.58 -19.94 6.93
CA SER A 122 15.78 -19.88 8.39
C SER A 122 15.54 -18.45 8.87
N ALA A 123 14.50 -18.27 9.69
CA ALA A 123 14.34 -17.06 10.48
C ALA A 123 15.34 -17.10 11.63
N TRP A 124 16.33 -16.21 11.62
CA TRP A 124 17.25 -16.06 12.75
C TRP A 124 16.49 -15.50 13.96
N PRO A 125 16.46 -16.17 15.13
CA PRO A 125 15.99 -15.54 16.35
C PRO A 125 17.01 -14.48 16.77
N THR A 126 16.56 -13.22 16.86
CA THR A 126 17.34 -12.11 17.41
C THR A 126 17.51 -12.30 18.92
N SER A 127 18.43 -13.18 19.35
CA SER A 127 19.03 -13.12 20.67
C SER A 127 20.32 -12.31 20.58
N TYR A 128 20.20 -10.99 20.68
CA TYR A 128 21.35 -10.13 20.98
C TYR A 128 21.44 -10.00 22.51
N ALA A 129 22.39 -10.68 23.13
CA ALA A 129 22.91 -10.33 24.45
C ALA A 129 24.28 -11.00 24.65
N GLY A 130 25.36 -10.23 24.57
CA GLY A 130 26.68 -10.74 24.92
C GLY A 130 27.84 -9.97 24.30
N ALA A 131 28.00 -8.71 24.71
CA ALA A 131 29.25 -8.00 24.53
C ALA A 131 30.43 -8.83 25.06
N ARG A 132 31.49 -8.96 24.26
CA ARG A 132 32.85 -9.00 24.82
C ARG A 132 33.88 -8.51 23.82
N VAL A 133 34.42 -7.35 24.15
CA VAL A 133 35.71 -6.83 23.72
C VAL A 133 36.78 -7.91 23.94
N ARG A 134 37.54 -8.22 22.90
CA ARG A 134 39.01 -8.24 22.86
C ARG A 134 39.50 -8.39 21.43
#